data_AF-A0A2D3WSC3-F1
#
_entry.id   AF-A0A2D3WSC3-F1
#
_cell.length_a   1.000
_cell.length_b   1.000
_cell.length_c   1.000
_cell.angle_alpha   90.00
_cell.angle_beta   90.00
_cell.angle_gamma   90.00
#
_symmetry.space_group_name_H-M   'P 1'
#
loop_
_entity.id
_entity.type
_entity.pdbx_description
1 polymer ?
#
loop_
_entity_poly.entity_id
_entity_poly.type
_entity_poly.pdbx_seq_one_letter_code
_entity_poly.pdbx_strand_id
1 'polypeptide(L)'
;MFRMRMKNITLYTLLTTSVLFSQSEAVLFDTHCADCHATILGVNEAGGKVTNVYGAPYAKDVIDKLKAETKTKEAFVEFIKDYINEPDKRKSLYGEKAIKKFGLMPSLKGVMTESEVNELAEYLYHKYDQ
;
A
#
# COMPACT_ATOMS: atom_id res chain seq x y z
N MET A 1 43.91 42.09 -31.31
CA MET A 1 42.45 42.32 -31.39
C MET A 1 41.79 40.94 -31.47
N PHE A 2 41.37 40.37 -30.34
CA PHE A 2 40.74 39.05 -30.28
C PHE A 2 39.26 39.17 -30.68
N ARG A 3 38.85 38.48 -31.76
CA ARG A 3 37.45 38.40 -32.18
C ARG A 3 36.95 36.97 -31.95
N MET A 4 36.40 36.75 -30.77
CA MET A 4 35.67 35.53 -30.40
C MET A 4 34.36 35.47 -31.20
N ARG A 5 34.13 34.38 -31.94
CA ARG A 5 32.91 34.13 -32.69
C ARG A 5 32.23 32.89 -32.11
N MET A 6 31.46 33.08 -31.04
CA MET A 6 30.50 32.09 -30.57
C MET A 6 29.21 32.25 -31.38
N LYS A 7 28.63 31.13 -31.83
CA LYS A 7 27.20 30.80 -31.72
C LYS A 7 26.86 29.61 -32.61
N ASN A 8 26.60 28.47 -31.98
CA ASN A 8 25.41 27.64 -32.16
C ASN A 8 25.66 26.29 -31.46
N ILE A 9 25.56 26.30 -30.12
CA ILE A 9 25.45 25.07 -29.34
C ILE A 9 23.97 24.95 -29.01
N THR A 10 23.27 24.16 -29.82
CA THR A 10 21.88 23.78 -29.56
C THR A 10 21.88 22.84 -28.37
N LEU A 11 21.65 23.40 -27.18
CA LEU A 11 21.57 22.67 -25.92
C LEU A 11 20.19 22.01 -25.84
N TYR A 12 20.08 20.74 -26.23
CA TYR A 12 18.91 19.92 -25.95
C TYR A 12 18.92 19.55 -24.46
N THR A 13 18.23 20.34 -23.63
CA THR A 13 17.91 19.96 -22.26
C THR A 13 16.87 18.85 -22.29
N LEU A 14 17.33 17.60 -22.16
CA LEU A 14 16.51 16.46 -21.78
C LEU A 14 15.93 16.75 -20.39
N LEU A 15 14.65 17.11 -20.34
CA LEU A 15 13.90 17.26 -19.11
C LEU A 15 13.68 15.85 -18.55
N THR A 16 14.56 15.40 -17.66
CA THR A 16 14.29 14.21 -16.85
C THR A 16 13.18 14.59 -15.87
N THR A 17 11.94 14.21 -16.15
CA THR A 17 10.85 14.30 -15.18
C THR A 17 11.16 13.34 -14.05
N SER A 18 11.73 13.86 -12.98
CA SER A 18 11.94 13.13 -11.73
C SER A 18 10.56 12.81 -11.14
N VAL A 19 10.25 11.52 -11.12
CA VAL A 19 9.03 10.91 -10.61
C VAL A 19 9.06 11.03 -9.08
N LEU A 20 8.61 12.17 -8.55
CA LEU A 20 8.35 12.40 -7.11
C LEU A 20 7.04 11.71 -6.69
N PHE A 21 6.99 10.39 -6.76
CA PHE A 21 5.73 9.65 -6.49
C PHE A 21 5.68 9.17 -5.04
N SER A 22 6.81 8.74 -4.46
CA SER A 22 6.91 8.05 -3.15
C SER A 22 6.27 8.71 -1.91
N GLN A 23 5.97 10.02 -1.96
CA GLN A 23 5.32 10.73 -0.85
C GLN A 23 3.79 10.60 -0.91
N SER A 24 3.25 10.42 -2.10
CA SER A 24 1.80 10.35 -2.33
C SER A 24 1.20 9.01 -1.92
N GLU A 25 1.90 7.89 -2.11
CA GLU A 25 1.37 6.55 -1.83
C GLU A 25 1.41 6.22 -0.33
N ALA A 26 2.40 6.75 0.39
CA ALA A 26 2.39 6.69 1.85
C ALA A 26 1.16 7.42 2.44
N VAL A 27 0.80 8.57 1.86
CA VAL A 27 -0.41 9.31 2.23
C VAL A 27 -1.67 8.51 1.92
N LEU A 28 -1.73 7.79 0.79
CA LEU A 28 -2.88 6.91 0.48
C LEU A 28 -3.05 5.82 1.54
N PHE A 29 -1.97 5.18 1.97
CA PHE A 29 -2.02 4.19 3.05
C PHE A 29 -2.48 4.81 4.37
N ASP A 30 -1.90 5.94 4.76
CA ASP A 30 -2.23 6.61 6.02
C ASP A 30 -3.70 7.05 6.04
N THR A 31 -4.21 7.53 4.90
CA THR A 31 -5.58 8.04 4.76
C THR A 31 -6.63 6.93 4.70
N HIS A 32 -6.34 5.81 4.03
CA HIS A 32 -7.36 4.81 3.71
C HIS A 32 -7.17 3.45 4.39
N CYS A 33 -6.04 3.20 5.05
CA CYS A 33 -5.71 1.87 5.59
C CYS A 33 -5.23 1.89 7.04
N ALA A 34 -4.42 2.90 7.42
CA ALA A 34 -3.68 2.89 8.68
C ALA A 34 -4.58 2.86 9.92
N ASP A 35 -5.70 3.57 9.91
CA ASP A 35 -6.63 3.67 11.05
C ASP A 35 -7.08 2.30 11.58
N CYS A 36 -7.20 1.30 10.70
CA CYS A 36 -7.58 -0.06 11.10
C CYS A 36 -6.39 -1.02 11.14
N HIS A 37 -5.46 -0.91 10.18
CA HIS A 37 -4.41 -1.90 9.98
C HIS A 37 -3.06 -1.54 10.64
N ALA A 38 -2.86 -0.32 11.13
CA ALA A 38 -1.60 0.11 11.72
C ALA A 38 -1.75 0.84 13.07
N THR A 39 -2.87 1.51 13.28
CA THR A 39 -3.12 2.26 14.52
C THR A 39 -3.37 1.31 15.69
N ILE A 40 -2.53 1.43 16.72
CA ILE A 40 -2.67 0.67 17.96
C ILE A 40 -3.84 1.26 18.75
N LEU A 41 -4.90 0.47 18.94
CA LEU A 41 -6.09 0.84 19.70
C LEU A 41 -5.96 0.52 21.20
N GLY A 42 -4.97 -0.29 21.56
CA GLY A 42 -4.69 -0.67 22.93
C GLY A 42 -3.67 -1.79 23.03
N VAL A 43 -3.49 -2.31 24.24
CA VAL A 43 -2.59 -3.43 24.52
C VAL A 43 -3.34 -4.50 25.31
N ASN A 44 -3.01 -5.76 25.04
CA ASN A 44 -3.47 -6.91 25.80
C ASN A 44 -2.27 -7.55 26.51
N GLU A 45 -2.38 -7.73 27.82
CA GLU A 45 -1.30 -8.24 28.68
C GLU A 45 -1.55 -9.67 29.19
N ALA A 46 -2.44 -10.42 28.54
CA ALA A 46 -2.75 -11.79 28.93
C ALA A 46 -1.51 -12.72 28.83
N GLY A 47 -1.34 -13.57 29.83
CA GLY A 47 -0.30 -14.61 29.83
C GLY A 47 1.13 -14.08 29.96
N GLY A 48 1.32 -12.88 30.51
CA GLY A 48 2.65 -12.31 30.76
C GLY A 48 3.33 -11.74 29.50
N LYS A 49 2.58 -11.58 28.40
CA LYS A 49 3.07 -10.96 27.16
C LYS A 49 2.18 -9.79 26.78
N VAL A 50 2.78 -8.63 26.56
CA VAL A 50 2.10 -7.47 26.01
C VAL A 50 1.99 -7.63 24.48
N THR A 51 0.77 -7.47 23.96
CA THR A 51 0.47 -7.54 22.52
C THR A 51 -0.38 -6.36 22.09
N ASN A 52 -0.08 -5.78 20.93
CA ASN A 52 -0.85 -4.66 20.39
C ASN A 52 -2.23 -5.13 19.90
N VAL A 53 -3.25 -4.31 20.15
CA VAL A 53 -4.61 -4.48 19.64
C VAL A 53 -4.84 -3.50 18.51
N TYR A 54 -5.35 -4.01 17.39
CA TYR A 54 -5.66 -3.25 16.18
C TYR A 54 -7.14 -3.45 15.82
N GLY A 55 -7.69 -2.53 15.01
CA GLY A 55 -9.08 -2.62 14.52
C GLY A 55 -9.27 -3.69 13.44
N ALA A 56 -8.20 -4.08 12.75
CA ALA A 56 -8.14 -5.12 11.74
C ALA A 56 -6.85 -5.95 11.92
N PRO A 57 -6.62 -7.02 11.14
CA PRO A 57 -5.32 -7.69 11.13
C PRO A 57 -4.21 -6.67 10.80
N TYR A 58 -3.06 -6.76 11.48
CA TYR A 58 -1.97 -5.80 11.30
C TYR A 58 -1.49 -5.78 9.84
N ALA A 59 -1.22 -4.59 9.28
CA ALA A 59 -0.89 -4.39 7.87
C ALA A 59 0.27 -5.27 7.41
N LYS A 60 1.32 -5.38 8.24
CA LYS A 60 2.47 -6.23 7.93
C LYS A 60 2.07 -7.70 7.79
N ASP A 61 1.27 -8.21 8.72
CA ASP A 61 0.81 -9.60 8.71
C ASP A 61 -0.03 -9.88 7.45
N VAL A 62 -0.88 -8.92 7.06
CA VAL A 62 -1.69 -8.99 5.83
C VAL A 62 -0.79 -9.05 4.61
N ILE A 63 0.14 -8.12 4.47
CA ILE A 63 1.04 -8.04 3.32
C ILE A 63 1.91 -9.28 3.21
N ASP A 64 2.51 -9.73 4.31
CA ASP A 64 3.35 -10.94 4.34
C ASP A 64 2.55 -12.17 3.90
N LYS A 65 1.32 -12.32 4.41
CA LYS A 65 0.44 -13.41 4.00
C LYS A 65 0.07 -13.31 2.53
N LEU A 66 -0.34 -12.15 2.03
CA LEU A 66 -0.71 -11.97 0.63
C LEU A 66 0.46 -12.33 -0.30
N LYS A 67 1.66 -11.82 -0.03
CA LYS A 67 2.88 -12.19 -0.79
C LYS A 67 3.11 -13.70 -0.80
N ALA A 68 2.95 -14.34 0.36
CA ALA A 68 3.12 -15.78 0.49
C ALA A 68 2.07 -16.57 -0.32
N GLU A 69 0.85 -16.08 -0.50
CA GLU A 69 -0.21 -16.76 -1.26
C GLU A 69 -0.15 -16.45 -2.76
N THR A 70 0.05 -15.18 -3.14
CA THR A 70 0.01 -14.73 -4.54
C THR A 70 1.27 -15.04 -5.33
N LYS A 71 2.40 -15.26 -4.64
CA LYS A 71 3.72 -15.66 -5.18
C LYS A 71 4.40 -14.64 -6.10
N THR A 72 3.65 -13.80 -6.80
CA THR A 72 4.17 -12.74 -7.67
C THR A 72 3.64 -11.37 -7.25
N LYS A 73 4.35 -10.34 -7.67
CA LYS A 73 3.96 -8.94 -7.44
C LYS A 73 2.68 -8.60 -8.20
N GLU A 74 2.55 -9.07 -9.43
CA GLU A 74 1.40 -8.82 -10.29
C GLU A 74 0.12 -9.39 -9.66
N ALA A 75 0.18 -10.64 -9.19
CA ALA A 75 -0.96 -11.28 -8.51
C ALA A 75 -1.28 -10.64 -7.16
N PHE A 76 -0.27 -10.13 -6.44
CA PHE A 76 -0.48 -9.33 -5.23
C PHE A 76 -1.26 -8.05 -5.54
N VAL A 77 -0.80 -7.30 -6.55
CA VAL A 77 -1.40 -6.03 -6.96
C VAL A 77 -2.83 -6.26 -7.44
N GLU A 78 -3.08 -7.26 -8.30
CA GLU A 78 -4.42 -7.62 -8.75
C GLU A 78 -5.34 -7.98 -7.57
N PHE A 79 -4.85 -8.78 -6.61
CA PHE A 79 -5.62 -9.15 -5.44
C PHE A 79 -6.02 -7.92 -4.61
N ILE A 80 -5.07 -7.02 -4.32
CA ILE A 80 -5.36 -5.80 -3.55
C ILE A 80 -6.41 -4.96 -4.29
N LYS A 81 -6.23 -4.71 -5.58
CA LYS A 81 -7.14 -3.89 -6.39
C LYS A 81 -8.57 -4.44 -6.40
N ASP A 82 -8.73 -5.75 -6.53
CA ASP A 82 -10.03 -6.42 -6.45
C ASP A 82 -10.60 -6.36 -5.03
N TYR A 83 -9.82 -6.74 -4.02
CA TYR A 83 -10.32 -6.94 -2.66
C TYR A 83 -10.69 -5.63 -1.96
N ILE A 84 -9.93 -4.54 -2.15
CA ILE A 84 -10.28 -3.25 -1.50
C ILE A 84 -11.58 -2.67 -2.07
N ASN A 85 -11.86 -2.91 -3.34
CA ASN A 85 -13.07 -2.43 -4.00
C ASN A 85 -14.26 -3.35 -3.73
N GLU A 86 -14.05 -4.66 -3.77
CA GLU A 86 -15.11 -5.66 -3.68
C GLU A 86 -14.73 -6.78 -2.68
N PRO A 87 -14.63 -6.44 -1.38
CA PRO A 87 -14.27 -7.41 -0.35
C PRO A 87 -15.37 -8.47 -0.20
N ASP A 88 -14.99 -9.75 -0.24
CA ASP A 88 -15.90 -10.89 -0.08
C ASP A 88 -15.25 -11.92 0.86
N LYS A 89 -16.07 -12.55 1.72
CA LYS A 89 -15.61 -13.55 2.69
C LYS A 89 -14.89 -14.74 2.03
N ARG A 90 -15.25 -15.09 0.80
CA ARG A 90 -14.66 -16.17 -0.01
C ARG A 90 -13.34 -15.76 -0.67
N LYS A 91 -13.11 -14.46 -0.87
CA LYS A 91 -11.85 -13.91 -1.37
C LYS A 91 -10.83 -13.67 -0.25
N SER A 92 -11.31 -13.50 0.98
CA SER A 92 -10.45 -13.29 2.15
C SER A 92 -9.48 -14.45 2.32
N LEU A 93 -8.18 -14.17 2.23
CA LEU A 93 -7.12 -15.14 2.56
C LEU A 93 -7.05 -15.41 4.07
N TYR A 94 -7.70 -14.57 4.88
CA TYR A 94 -7.89 -14.82 6.29
C TYR A 94 -9.15 -15.65 6.53
N GLY A 95 -8.99 -16.77 7.22
CA GLY A 95 -10.08 -17.69 7.50
C GLY A 95 -11.15 -17.12 8.44
N GLU A 96 -12.20 -17.92 8.66
CA GLU A 96 -13.41 -17.56 9.43
C GLU A 96 -13.13 -16.92 10.80
N LYS A 97 -12.03 -17.31 11.47
CA LYS A 97 -11.64 -16.73 12.77
C LYS A 97 -11.35 -15.23 12.69
N ALA A 98 -10.68 -14.77 11.63
CA ALA A 98 -10.38 -13.35 11.46
C ALA A 98 -11.67 -12.56 11.17
N ILE A 99 -12.56 -13.11 10.33
CA ILE A 99 -13.85 -12.49 10.03
C ILE A 99 -14.72 -12.41 11.29
N LYS A 100 -14.72 -13.44 12.16
CA LYS A 100 -15.41 -13.40 13.46
C LYS A 100 -14.84 -12.35 14.39
N LYS A 101 -13.53 -12.12 14.36
CA LYS A 101 -12.84 -11.17 15.25
C LYS A 101 -12.95 -9.72 14.78
N PHE A 102 -12.73 -9.47 13.50
CA PHE A 102 -12.56 -8.12 12.93
C PHE A 102 -13.72 -7.70 12.02
N GLY A 103 -14.61 -8.63 11.64
CA GLY A 103 -15.59 -8.39 10.60
C GLY A 103 -15.01 -8.54 9.19
N LEU A 104 -15.82 -8.20 8.19
CA LEU A 104 -15.37 -8.09 6.79
C LEU A 104 -14.86 -6.67 6.55
N MET A 105 -13.77 -6.52 5.78
CA MET A 105 -13.24 -5.22 5.39
C MET A 105 -14.33 -4.40 4.66
N PRO A 106 -14.51 -3.10 4.99
CA PRO A 106 -15.42 -2.24 4.25
C PRO A 106 -14.91 -2.00 2.82
N SER A 107 -15.84 -1.87 1.87
CA SER A 107 -15.49 -1.53 0.48
C SER A 107 -15.00 -0.09 0.39
N LEU A 108 -13.94 0.12 -0.40
CA LEU A 108 -13.41 1.42 -0.80
C LEU A 108 -13.77 1.79 -2.25
N LYS A 109 -14.77 1.11 -2.84
CA LYS A 109 -15.19 1.35 -4.22
C LYS A 109 -15.64 2.80 -4.41
N GLY A 110 -14.97 3.50 -5.31
CA GLY A 110 -15.24 4.91 -5.62
C GLY A 110 -14.67 5.91 -4.62
N VAL A 111 -13.92 5.46 -3.60
CA VAL A 111 -13.21 6.35 -2.67
C VAL A 111 -11.91 6.88 -3.31
N MET A 112 -11.23 6.02 -4.08
CA MET A 112 -9.99 6.33 -4.80
C MET A 112 -10.19 6.11 -6.30
N THR A 113 -9.41 6.82 -7.10
CA THR A 113 -9.29 6.59 -8.55
C THR A 113 -8.55 5.28 -8.85
N GLU A 114 -8.69 4.76 -10.07
CA GLU A 114 -7.95 3.55 -10.48
C GLU A 114 -6.42 3.72 -10.38
N SER A 115 -5.91 4.93 -10.62
CA SER A 115 -4.48 5.25 -10.49
C SER A 115 -4.04 5.16 -9.03
N GLU A 116 -4.76 5.82 -8.12
CA GLU A 116 -4.46 5.80 -6.67
C GLU A 116 -4.56 4.37 -6.12
N VAL A 117 -5.56 3.59 -6.54
CA VAL A 117 -5.68 2.18 -6.17
C VAL A 117 -4.47 1.37 -6.64
N ASN A 118 -3.97 1.63 -7.85
CA ASN A 118 -2.79 0.95 -8.37
C ASN A 118 -1.52 1.36 -7.62
N GLU A 119 -1.33 2.66 -7.38
CA GLU A 119 -0.21 3.23 -6.63
C GLU A 119 -0.16 2.70 -5.18
N LEU A 120 -1.32 2.64 -4.51
CA LEU A 120 -1.44 2.05 -3.18
C LEU A 120 -1.05 0.56 -3.19
N ALA A 121 -1.53 -0.21 -4.16
CA ALA A 121 -1.22 -1.64 -4.26
C ALA A 121 0.28 -1.89 -4.49
N GLU A 122 0.90 -1.10 -5.37
CA GLU A 122 2.35 -1.10 -5.63
C GLU A 122 3.15 -0.75 -4.37
N TYR A 123 2.72 0.28 -3.65
CA TYR A 123 3.33 0.71 -2.39
C TYR A 123 3.23 -0.37 -1.30
N LEU A 124 2.06 -0.98 -1.12
CA LEU A 124 1.82 -2.03 -0.13
C LEU A 124 2.76 -3.24 -0.35
N TYR A 125 3.09 -3.56 -1.60
CA TYR A 125 4.03 -4.64 -1.89
C TYR A 125 5.43 -4.34 -1.34
N HIS A 126 5.85 -3.09 -1.19
CA HIS A 126 7.19 -2.72 -0.74
C HIS A 126 7.26 -2.17 0.70
N LYS A 127 6.14 -1.76 1.29
CA LYS A 127 6.08 -1.06 2.58
C LYS A 127 6.87 -1.72 3.72
N TYR A 128 6.91 -3.05 3.76
CA TYR A 128 7.54 -3.84 4.82
C TYR A 128 8.68 -4.74 4.32
N ASP A 129 9.25 -4.44 3.16
CA ASP A 129 10.49 -5.09 2.70
C ASP A 129 11.65 -4.57 3.58
N GLN A 130 11.94 -5.28 4.68
CA GLN A 130 13.11 -5.11 5.53
C GLN A 130 13.69 -6.46 5.92
#